data_AF-A0A482ZVB5-F1
#
_entry.id   AF-A0A482ZVB5-F1
#
_cell.length_a   1.000
_cell.length_b   1.000
_cell.length_c   1.000
_cell.angle_alpha   90.00
_cell.angle_beta   90.00
_cell.angle_gamma   90.00
#
_symmetry.space_group_name_H-M   'P 1'
#
loop_
_entity.id
_entity.type
_entity.pdbx_description
1 polymer ?
#
loop_
_entity_poly.entity_id
_entity_poly.type
_entity_poly.pdbx_seq_one_letter_code
_entity_poly.pdbx_strand_id
1 'polypeptide(L)'
;MFSTSKKVLVVAATVMSMGSLVQADGGAAYAAGGCGGCHGATGKSAISMYPHLSGQNAAYTVKQLKDFQSGARKDPTMNAMAAMVVGKEQAIADWLAKQ
;
A
#
# COMPACT_ATOMS: atom_id res chain seq x y z
N MET A 1 -40.93 -6.07 50.53
CA MET A 1 -39.84 -5.08 50.70
C MET A 1 -38.79 -5.37 49.63
N PHE A 2 -38.37 -4.34 48.91
CA PHE A 2 -37.85 -4.40 47.54
C PHE A 2 -36.44 -4.97 47.41
N SER A 3 -36.27 -5.79 46.37
CA SER A 3 -35.05 -6.36 45.84
C SER A 3 -34.07 -5.26 45.39
N THR A 4 -32.87 -5.22 45.98
CA THR A 4 -31.80 -4.30 45.58
C THR A 4 -30.99 -4.89 44.43
N SER A 5 -31.31 -4.44 43.22
CA SER A 5 -30.58 -4.74 42.00
C SER A 5 -29.15 -4.17 42.06
N LYS A 6 -28.16 -5.05 41.92
CA LYS A 6 -26.76 -4.69 41.66
C LYS A 6 -26.67 -3.96 40.31
N LYS A 7 -26.41 -2.66 40.33
CA LYS A 7 -26.04 -1.90 39.12
C LYS A 7 -24.58 -2.21 38.79
N VAL A 8 -24.35 -3.16 37.90
CA VAL A 8 -23.02 -3.39 37.29
C VAL A 8 -22.85 -2.33 36.21
N LEU A 9 -22.03 -1.31 36.48
CA LEU A 9 -21.62 -0.33 35.49
C LEU A 9 -20.52 -0.96 34.63
N VAL A 10 -20.86 -1.43 33.43
CA VAL A 10 -19.87 -1.85 32.44
C VAL A 10 -19.32 -0.59 31.78
N VAL A 11 -18.12 -0.17 32.18
CA VAL A 11 -17.34 0.85 31.44
C VAL A 11 -16.81 0.16 30.19
N ALA A 12 -17.42 0.45 29.04
CA ALA A 12 -16.90 0.05 27.74
C ALA A 12 -15.57 0.79 27.49
N ALA A 13 -14.45 0.13 27.79
CA ALA A 13 -13.14 0.59 27.36
C ALA A 13 -13.02 0.34 25.85
N THR A 14 -13.38 1.34 25.05
CA THR A 14 -12.97 1.40 23.65
C THR A 14 -11.45 1.56 23.59
N VAL A 15 -10.76 0.43 23.46
CA VAL A 15 -9.34 0.42 23.12
C VAL A 15 -9.22 0.73 21.62
N MET A 16 -9.23 2.02 21.28
CA MET A 16 -8.83 2.47 19.96
C MET A 16 -7.30 2.54 19.95
N SER A 17 -6.65 1.37 19.87
CA SER A 17 -5.21 1.31 19.64
C SER A 17 -4.94 1.68 18.19
N MET A 18 -4.62 2.96 17.99
CA MET A 18 -4.01 3.48 16.77
C MET A 18 -2.63 2.84 16.62
N GLY A 19 -2.56 1.76 15.84
CA GLY A 19 -1.30 1.18 15.41
C GLY A 19 -0.62 2.10 14.41
N SER A 20 0.10 3.13 14.88
CA SER A 20 1.15 3.75 14.10
C SER A 20 2.37 2.81 14.10
N LEU A 21 2.23 1.68 13.41
CA LEU A 21 3.41 1.02 12.86
C LEU A 21 4.05 2.05 11.94
N VAL A 22 5.35 2.27 12.08
CA VAL A 22 6.13 3.05 11.11
C VAL A 22 5.87 2.42 9.74
N GLN A 23 4.93 2.97 8.98
CA GLN A 23 4.66 2.56 7.61
C GLN A 23 5.96 2.85 6.87
N ALA A 24 6.52 1.86 6.17
CA ALA A 24 7.64 2.12 5.28
C ALA A 24 7.25 3.30 4.37
N ASP A 25 8.13 4.30 4.24
CA ASP A 25 7.85 5.44 3.37
C ASP A 25 7.67 4.93 1.94
N GLY A 26 6.44 5.01 1.43
CA GLY A 26 6.08 4.48 0.12
C GLY A 26 6.78 5.21 -1.04
N GLY A 27 7.06 6.50 -0.87
CA GLY A 27 7.80 7.29 -1.85
C GLY A 27 9.28 6.91 -1.88
N ALA A 28 9.89 6.70 -0.71
CA ALA A 28 11.25 6.19 -0.60
C ALA A 28 11.35 4.76 -1.15
N ALA A 29 10.36 3.90 -0.89
CA ALA A 29 10.30 2.55 -1.45
C ALA A 29 10.18 2.58 -2.98
N TYR A 30 9.35 3.47 -3.52
CA TYR A 30 9.18 3.69 -4.96
C TYR A 30 10.48 4.18 -5.62
N ALA A 31 11.16 5.16 -4.99
CA ALA A 31 12.42 5.70 -5.47
C ALA A 31 13.54 4.64 -5.42
N ALA A 32 13.69 3.94 -4.30
CA ALA A 32 14.69 2.89 -4.12
C ALA A 32 14.48 1.70 -5.06
N GLY A 33 13.23 1.40 -5.43
CA GLY A 33 12.89 0.39 -6.43
C GLY A 33 13.15 0.82 -7.87
N GLY A 34 13.63 2.05 -8.12
CA GLY A 34 13.94 2.56 -9.46
C GLY A 34 12.70 2.84 -10.32
N CYS A 35 11.50 2.83 -9.74
CA CYS A 35 10.24 2.93 -10.47
C CYS A 35 10.13 4.23 -11.28
N GLY A 36 10.71 5.31 -10.75
CA GLY A 36 10.68 6.63 -11.36
C GLY A 36 11.40 6.75 -12.69
N GLY A 37 12.30 5.82 -13.03
CA GLY A 37 13.01 5.83 -14.31
C GLY A 37 12.07 5.69 -15.52
N CYS A 38 11.02 4.88 -15.39
CA CYS A 38 10.06 4.64 -16.47
C CYS A 38 8.70 5.31 -16.19
N HIS A 39 8.25 5.29 -14.93
CA HIS A 39 6.93 5.77 -14.54
C HIS A 39 6.91 7.22 -14.07
N GLY A 40 8.07 7.91 -14.09
CA GLY A 40 8.23 9.28 -13.60
C GLY A 40 8.37 9.34 -12.08
N ALA A 41 8.98 10.42 -11.58
CA ALA A 41 9.33 10.56 -10.16
C ALA A 41 8.13 10.43 -9.20
N THR A 42 6.92 10.79 -9.66
CA THR A 42 5.66 10.71 -8.89
C THR A 42 4.66 9.72 -9.48
N GLY A 43 5.09 8.83 -10.37
CA GLY A 43 4.19 7.93 -11.10
C GLY A 43 3.46 8.59 -12.27
N LYS A 44 3.80 9.84 -12.63
CA LYS A 44 3.31 10.49 -13.85
C LYS A 44 4.38 10.35 -14.95
N SER A 45 4.27 9.34 -15.81
CA SER A 45 5.24 9.15 -16.89
C SER A 45 5.19 10.26 -17.92
N ALA A 46 6.34 10.62 -18.49
CA ALA A 46 6.45 11.54 -19.62
C ALA A 46 6.40 10.82 -20.98
N ILE A 47 6.47 9.49 -20.98
CA ILE A 47 6.55 8.67 -22.19
C ILE A 47 5.30 7.79 -22.26
N SER A 48 4.52 7.91 -23.32
CA SER A 48 3.22 7.23 -23.47
C SER A 48 3.29 5.70 -23.41
N MET A 49 4.45 5.11 -23.70
CA MET A 49 4.68 3.67 -23.59
C MET A 49 4.63 3.18 -22.14
N TYR A 50 4.98 4.02 -21.17
CA TYR A 50 4.96 3.64 -19.75
C TYR A 50 3.67 4.16 -19.09
N PRO A 51 2.92 3.29 -18.39
CA PRO A 51 1.67 3.70 -17.78
C PRO A 51 1.91 4.70 -16.64
N HIS A 52 0.96 5.62 -16.50
CA HIS A 52 0.84 6.43 -15.29
C HIS A 52 0.41 5.56 -14.11
N LEU A 53 1.13 5.68 -13.01
CA LEU A 53 0.87 5.01 -11.74
C LEU A 53 0.26 5.96 -10.69
N SER A 54 0.44 7.28 -10.85
CA SER A 54 -0.10 8.28 -9.93
C SER A 54 -1.63 8.22 -9.90
N GLY A 55 -2.22 8.32 -8.71
CA GLY A 55 -3.67 8.30 -8.51
C GLY A 55 -4.31 6.94 -8.73
N GLN A 56 -3.51 5.89 -8.93
CA GLN A 56 -4.03 4.54 -9.10
C GLN A 56 -4.60 4.02 -7.77
N ASN A 57 -5.67 3.23 -7.85
CA ASN A 57 -6.25 2.58 -6.69
C ASN A 57 -5.21 1.69 -5.99
N ALA A 58 -5.05 1.87 -4.67
CA ALA A 58 -4.02 1.16 -3.92
C ALA A 58 -4.18 -0.37 -3.98
N ALA A 59 -5.41 -0.89 -3.85
CA ALA A 59 -5.66 -2.33 -3.93
C ALA A 59 -5.34 -2.90 -5.31
N TYR A 60 -5.63 -2.14 -6.37
CA TYR A 60 -5.22 -2.51 -7.73
C TYR A 60 -3.70 -2.57 -7.86
N THR A 61 -2.98 -1.54 -7.41
CA THR A 61 -1.51 -1.50 -7.47
C THR A 61 -0.87 -2.66 -6.71
N VAL A 62 -1.35 -2.96 -5.49
CA VAL A 62 -0.88 -4.13 -4.72
C VAL A 62 -1.12 -5.42 -5.49
N LYS A 63 -2.31 -5.59 -6.06
CA LYS A 63 -2.64 -6.77 -6.87
C LYS A 63 -1.66 -6.91 -8.05
N GLN A 64 -1.41 -5.83 -8.79
CA GLN A 64 -0.51 -5.88 -9.94
C GLN A 64 0.92 -6.24 -9.55
N LEU A 65 1.45 -5.63 -8.48
CA LEU A 65 2.79 -5.95 -7.99
C LEU A 65 2.91 -7.43 -7.59
N LYS A 66 1.91 -7.97 -6.87
CA LYS A 66 1.88 -9.39 -6.50
C LYS A 66 1.70 -10.33 -7.70
N ASP A 67 0.89 -9.93 -8.68
CA ASP A 67 0.72 -10.71 -9.91
C ASP A 67 2.04 -10.76 -10.70
N PHE A 68 2.82 -9.68 -10.72
CA PHE A 68 4.17 -9.69 -11.31
C PHE A 68 5.16 -10.53 -10.49
N GLN A 69 5.14 -10.45 -9.16
CA GLN A 69 6.04 -11.26 -8.31
C GLN A 69 5.79 -12.76 -8.45
N SER A 70 4.53 -13.16 -8.54
CA SER A 70 4.12 -14.56 -8.71
C SER A 70 4.21 -15.07 -10.14
N GLY A 71 4.34 -14.17 -11.13
CA GLY A 71 4.29 -14.51 -12.55
C GLY A 71 2.87 -14.73 -13.11
N ALA A 72 1.82 -14.48 -12.32
CA ALA A 72 0.44 -14.48 -12.79
C ALA A 72 0.20 -13.40 -13.86
N ARG A 73 0.89 -12.26 -13.75
CA ARG A 73 1.03 -11.27 -14.82
C ARG A 73 2.45 -11.34 -15.37
N LYS A 74 2.57 -11.52 -16.69
CA LYS A 74 3.84 -11.71 -17.38
C LYS A 74 4.27 -10.45 -18.12
N ASP A 75 5.38 -9.90 -17.70
CA ASP A 75 6.14 -8.83 -18.33
C ASP A 75 7.57 -8.90 -17.76
N PRO A 76 8.56 -9.42 -18.51
CA PRO A 76 9.87 -9.74 -17.95
C PRO A 76 10.52 -8.59 -17.17
N THR A 77 10.35 -7.35 -17.66
CA THR A 77 10.84 -6.15 -17.00
C THR A 77 10.13 -5.94 -15.66
N MET A 78 8.80 -5.87 -15.65
CA MET A 78 8.03 -5.64 -14.43
C MET A 78 8.07 -6.81 -13.46
N ASN A 79 8.22 -8.06 -13.92
CA ASN A 79 8.47 -9.21 -13.06
C ASN A 79 9.77 -9.01 -12.25
N ALA A 80 10.86 -8.60 -12.91
CA ALA A 80 12.13 -8.31 -12.24
C ALA A 80 12.02 -7.09 -11.30
N MET A 81 11.35 -6.02 -11.74
CA MET A 81 11.16 -4.81 -10.91
C MET A 81 10.32 -5.10 -9.66
N ALA A 82 9.23 -5.85 -9.80
CA ALA A 82 8.33 -6.16 -8.69
C ALA A 82 8.99 -7.09 -7.65
N ALA A 83 9.93 -7.94 -8.07
CA ALA A 83 10.72 -8.78 -7.17
C ALA A 83 11.63 -7.96 -6.23
N MET A 84 12.04 -6.75 -6.62
CA MET A 84 12.90 -5.88 -5.78
C MET A 84 12.14 -5.17 -4.65
N VAL A 85 10.81 -5.17 -4.69
CA VAL A 85 9.96 -4.44 -3.73
C VAL A 85 9.04 -5.37 -2.93
N VAL A 86 9.40 -6.66 -2.85
CA VAL A 86 8.66 -7.64 -2.04
C VAL A 86 8.52 -7.14 -0.59
N GLY A 87 7.29 -7.14 -0.07
CA GLY A 87 6.95 -6.65 1.26
C GLY A 87 6.79 -5.13 1.36
N LYS A 88 6.98 -4.37 0.28
CA LYS A 88 6.78 -2.91 0.22
C LYS A 88 5.61 -2.51 -0.67
N GLU A 89 4.84 -3.47 -1.19
CA GLU A 89 3.79 -3.23 -2.19
C GLU A 89 2.71 -2.29 -1.64
N GLN A 90 2.26 -2.54 -0.40
CA GLN A 90 1.22 -1.72 0.23
C GLN A 90 1.70 -0.29 0.43
N ALA A 91 2.93 -0.10 0.91
CA ALA A 91 3.50 1.24 1.10
C ALA A 91 3.59 2.02 -0.22
N ILE A 92 4.12 1.38 -1.27
CA ILE A 92 4.20 1.98 -2.61
C ILE A 92 2.82 2.32 -3.15
N ALA A 93 1.86 1.40 -3.00
CA ALA A 93 0.49 1.59 -3.47
C ALA A 93 -0.25 2.73 -2.77
N ASP A 94 -0.13 2.82 -1.44
CA ASP A 94 -0.76 3.87 -0.64
C ASP A 94 -0.17 5.24 -0.93
N TRP A 95 1.12 5.30 -1.25
CA TRP A 95 1.77 6.53 -1.69
C TRP A 95 1.29 6.93 -3.09
N LEU A 96 1.35 6.02 -4.07
CA LEU A 96 0.91 6.28 -5.45
C LEU A 96 -0.54 6.76 -5.54
N ALA A 97 -1.43 6.22 -4.71
CA ALA A 97 -2.84 6.62 -4.68
C ALA A 97 -3.06 8.10 -4.28
N LYS A 98 -2.06 8.76 -3.70
CA LYS A 98 -2.10 10.16 -3.25
C LYS A 98 -1.39 11.14 -4.20
N GLN A 99 -0.74 10.63 -5.24
CA GLN A 99 0.01 11.42 -6.25
C GLN A 99 -0.84 11.84 -7.43
#